data_AF-A0A529MZC3-F1
#
_entry.id   AF-A0A529MZC3-F1
#
_cell.length_a   1.000
_cell.length_b   1.000
_cell.length_c   1.000
_cell.angle_alpha   90.00
_cell.angle_beta   90.00
_cell.angle_gamma   90.00
#
_symmetry.space_group_name_H-M   'P 1'
#
loop_
_entity.id
_entity.type
_entity.pdbx_description
1 polymer ?
#
loop_
_entity_poly.entity_id
_entity_poly.type
_entity_poly.pdbx_seq_one_letter_code
_entity_poly.pdbx_strand_id
1 'polypeptide(L)'
;MTDVIDRLVRAMNAHQLDAVTALIHENYRSVQPAHPGRAFVGRDQMRANWEAMFAGIPDFHATVTRSVQDGDTTWTEWHWSGTRRDGQPFEMRGVTLFEI
;
A
#
# COMPACT_ATOMS: atom_id res chain seq x y z
N MET A 1 -13.83 2.47 7.49
CA MET A 1 -12.47 1.94 7.31
C MET A 1 -12.18 1.01 8.47
N THR A 2 -11.62 -0.17 8.23
CA THR A 2 -11.30 -1.14 9.28
C THR A 2 -10.05 -0.69 10.05
N ASP A 3 -9.91 -1.10 11.32
CA ASP A 3 -8.76 -0.72 12.18
C ASP A 3 -7.41 -1.01 11.51
N VAL A 4 -7.27 -2.15 10.83
CA VAL A 4 -6.04 -2.56 10.15
C VAL A 4 -5.69 -1.62 9.00
N ILE A 5 -6.67 -1.21 8.19
CA ILE A 5 -6.44 -0.27 7.08
C ILE A 5 -6.08 1.12 7.61
N ASP A 6 -6.76 1.62 8.65
CA ASP A 6 -6.40 2.89 9.31
C ASP A 6 -4.94 2.88 9.79
N ARG A 7 -4.52 1.80 10.44
CA ARG A 7 -3.14 1.63 10.93
C ARG A 7 -2.14 1.56 9.77
N LEU A 8 -2.48 0.88 8.69
CA LEU A 8 -1.66 0.81 7.48
C LEU A 8 -1.45 2.20 6.87
N VAL A 9 -2.53 2.98 6.68
CA VAL A 9 -2.47 4.35 6.15
C VAL A 9 -1.59 5.23 7.04
N ARG A 10 -1.76 5.16 8.36
CA ARG A 10 -0.94 5.94 9.30
C ARG A 10 0.54 5.57 9.21
N ALA A 11 0.86 4.28 9.18
CA ALA A 11 2.23 3.81 9.05
C ALA A 11 2.88 4.24 7.73
N MET A 12 2.13 4.16 6.63
CA MET A 12 2.56 4.61 5.30
C MET A 12 2.85 6.12 5.29
N ASN A 13 1.93 6.94 5.80
CA ASN A 13 2.07 8.40 5.81
C ASN A 13 3.13 8.90 6.80
N ALA A 14 3.45 8.11 7.84
CA ALA A 14 4.55 8.36 8.75
C ALA A 14 5.90 7.81 8.25
N HIS A 15 5.93 7.17 7.07
CA HIS A 15 7.10 6.55 6.47
C HIS A 15 7.78 5.51 7.39
N GLN A 16 6.97 4.83 8.21
CA GLN A 16 7.43 3.85 9.19
C GLN A 16 7.45 2.44 8.58
N LEU A 17 8.54 2.10 7.90
CA LEU A 17 8.68 0.84 7.16
C LEU A 17 8.41 -0.40 8.03
N ASP A 18 8.91 -0.42 9.28
CA ASP A 18 8.70 -1.54 10.20
C ASP A 18 7.23 -1.69 10.60
N ALA A 19 6.53 -0.58 10.83
CA ALA A 19 5.12 -0.57 11.16
C ALA A 19 4.25 -1.04 9.98
N VAL A 20 4.58 -0.62 8.75
CA VAL A 20 3.94 -1.14 7.53
C VAL A 20 4.17 -2.65 7.43
N THR A 21 5.43 -3.09 7.55
CA THR A 21 5.83 -4.49 7.41
C THR A 21 5.14 -5.40 8.44
N ALA A 22 4.98 -4.93 9.68
CA ALA A 22 4.33 -5.67 10.76
C ALA A 22 2.83 -5.95 10.51
N LEU A 23 2.18 -5.18 9.63
CA LEU A 23 0.78 -5.38 9.24
C LEU A 23 0.62 -6.37 8.09
N ILE A 24 1.71 -6.80 7.46
CA ILE A 24 1.68 -7.71 6.30
C ILE A 24 1.88 -9.14 6.77
N HIS A 25 1.00 -10.05 6.38
CA HIS A 25 1.15 -11.47 6.71
C HIS A 25 2.42 -12.08 6.08
N GLU A 26 3.07 -13.05 6.73
CA GLU A 26 4.29 -13.69 6.21
C GLU A 26 4.07 -14.33 4.84
N ASN A 27 2.90 -14.93 4.64
CA ASN A 27 2.46 -15.57 3.40
C ASN A 27 1.68 -14.64 2.47
N TYR A 28 1.86 -13.32 2.60
CA TYR A 28 1.16 -12.33 1.77
C TYR A 28 1.34 -12.62 0.28
N ARG A 29 0.27 -12.46 -0.50
CA ARG A 29 0.26 -12.64 -1.95
C ARG A 29 -0.28 -11.38 -2.61
N SER A 30 0.54 -10.73 -3.43
CA SER A 30 0.09 -9.63 -4.28
C SER A 30 -0.41 -10.18 -5.61
N VAL A 31 -1.65 -9.83 -5.96
CA VAL A 31 -2.24 -10.12 -7.26
C VAL A 31 -2.54 -8.79 -7.95
N GLN A 32 -2.11 -8.66 -9.20
CA GLN A 32 -2.37 -7.49 -10.03
C GLN A 32 -3.07 -7.94 -11.31
N PRO A 33 -4.42 -8.00 -11.33
CA PRO A 33 -5.17 -8.57 -12.45
C PRO A 33 -4.86 -7.90 -13.79
N ALA A 34 -4.69 -6.58 -13.80
CA ALA A 34 -4.33 -5.83 -15.00
C ALA A 34 -2.88 -6.06 -15.46
N HIS A 35 -2.00 -6.46 -14.55
CA HIS A 35 -0.57 -6.67 -14.82
C HIS A 35 -0.06 -7.94 -14.12
N PRO A 36 -0.47 -9.14 -14.56
CA PRO A 36 -0.19 -10.37 -13.83
C PRO A 36 1.29 -10.64 -13.58
N GLY A 37 2.17 -10.20 -14.50
CA GLY A 37 3.63 -10.34 -14.37
C GLY A 37 4.27 -9.50 -13.26
N ARG A 38 3.51 -8.64 -12.59
CA ARG A 38 3.97 -7.87 -11.42
C ARG A 38 3.55 -8.48 -10.08
N ALA A 39 2.83 -9.61 -10.11
CA ALA A 39 2.48 -10.37 -8.91
C ALA A 39 3.74 -10.80 -8.13
N PHE A 40 3.64 -10.86 -6.80
CA PHE A 40 4.74 -11.28 -5.93
C PHE A 40 4.20 -11.89 -4.63
N VAL A 41 5.07 -12.57 -3.89
CA VAL A 41 4.73 -13.27 -2.65
C VAL A 41 5.72 -12.90 -1.54
N GLY A 42 5.22 -12.87 -0.31
CA GLY A 42 6.02 -12.76 0.89
C GLY A 42 6.10 -11.35 1.45
N ARG A 43 6.20 -11.28 2.79
CA ARG A 43 6.41 -10.04 3.55
C ARG A 43 7.69 -9.32 3.16
N ASP A 44 8.78 -10.06 2.91
CA ASP A 44 10.09 -9.46 2.61
C ASP A 44 10.06 -8.68 1.29
N GLN A 45 9.41 -9.23 0.26
CA GLN A 45 9.24 -8.51 -1.00
C GLN A 45 8.33 -7.28 -0.84
N MET A 46 7.27 -7.38 -0.03
CA MET A 46 6.42 -6.22 0.29
C MET A 46 7.23 -5.12 0.99
N ARG A 47 8.08 -5.48 1.95
CA ARG A 47 8.98 -4.55 2.63
C ARG A 47 9.92 -3.86 1.64
N ALA A 48 10.61 -4.62 0.79
CA ALA A 48 11.51 -4.07 -0.22
C ALA A 48 10.81 -3.08 -1.16
N ASN A 49 9.55 -3.38 -1.55
CA ASN A 49 8.76 -2.49 -2.39
C ASN A 49 8.41 -1.16 -1.69
N TRP A 50 8.04 -1.20 -0.40
CA TRP A 50 7.76 0.01 0.38
C TRP A 50 9.02 0.83 0.67
N GLU A 51 10.13 0.16 0.95
CA GLU A 51 11.43 0.82 1.09
C GLU A 51 11.81 1.59 -0.18
N ALA A 52 11.67 0.95 -1.34
CA ALA A 52 11.89 1.61 -2.63
C ALA A 52 10.89 2.75 -2.89
N MET A 53 9.61 2.59 -2.50
CA MET A 53 8.59 3.63 -2.66
C MET A 53 8.94 4.89 -1.84
N PHE A 54 9.24 4.74 -0.55
CA PHE A 54 9.61 5.87 0.31
C PHE A 54 10.94 6.49 -0.10
N ALA A 55 11.91 5.67 -0.52
CA ALA A 55 13.16 6.19 -1.05
C ALA A 55 12.92 7.01 -2.32
N GLY A 56 12.05 6.56 -3.23
CA GLY A 56 11.77 7.22 -4.52
C GLY A 56 10.87 8.45 -4.43
N ILE A 57 9.99 8.51 -3.42
CA ILE A 57 8.99 9.57 -3.23
C ILE A 57 9.04 10.04 -1.75
N PRO A 58 9.94 10.97 -1.40
CA PRO A 58 10.19 11.36 -0.01
C PRO A 58 9.01 12.02 0.70
N ASP A 59 8.07 12.59 -0.04
CA ASP A 59 6.84 13.24 0.43
C ASP A 59 5.60 12.38 0.14
N PHE A 60 5.77 11.06 -0.01
CA PHE A 60 4.68 10.13 -0.28
C PHE A 60 3.53 10.33 0.71
N HIS A 61 2.31 10.42 0.17
CA HIS A 61 1.08 10.52 0.92
C HIS A 61 0.01 9.60 0.34
N ALA A 62 -0.73 8.93 1.21
CA ALA A 62 -1.82 8.05 0.88
C ALA A 62 -3.09 8.45 1.61
N THR A 63 -4.20 8.46 0.87
CA THR A 63 -5.55 8.66 1.40
C THR A 63 -6.44 7.52 0.93
N VAL A 64 -7.27 7.01 1.84
CA VAL A 64 -8.39 6.12 1.50
C VAL A 64 -9.64 6.97 1.39
N THR A 65 -10.24 7.04 0.21
CA THR A 65 -11.44 7.86 -0.04
C THR A 65 -12.71 7.12 0.35
N ARG A 66 -12.76 5.81 0.08
CA ARG A 66 -13.89 4.92 0.38
C ARG A 66 -13.39 3.55 0.79
N SER A 67 -14.16 2.88 1.65
CA SER A 67 -13.89 1.50 2.04
C SER A 67 -15.19 0.77 2.35
N VAL A 68 -15.26 -0.53 2.04
CA VAL A 68 -16.35 -1.42 2.48
C VAL A 68 -15.75 -2.76 2.93
N GLN A 69 -16.28 -3.31 4.02
CA GLN A 69 -15.99 -4.67 4.46
C GLN A 69 -17.01 -5.63 3.85
N ASP A 70 -16.53 -6.71 3.25
CA ASP A 70 -17.31 -7.83 2.74
C ASP A 70 -16.69 -9.15 3.23
N GLY A 71 -17.28 -9.77 4.25
CA GLY A 71 -16.71 -10.96 4.89
C GLY A 71 -15.34 -10.67 5.51
N ASP A 72 -14.32 -11.40 5.07
CA ASP A 72 -12.90 -11.23 5.40
C ASP A 72 -12.17 -10.23 4.48
N THR A 73 -12.84 -9.72 3.46
CA THR A 73 -12.23 -8.85 2.45
C THR A 73 -12.61 -7.39 2.67
N THR A 74 -11.63 -6.51 2.84
CA THR A 74 -11.83 -5.05 2.80
C THR A 74 -11.50 -4.51 1.41
N TRP A 75 -12.48 -3.89 0.78
CA TRP A 75 -12.29 -3.11 -0.45
C TRP A 75 -11.95 -1.68 -0.07
N THR A 76 -10.94 -1.11 -0.72
CA THR A 76 -10.45 0.24 -0.43
C THR A 76 -10.14 1.00 -1.71
N GLU A 77 -10.72 2.20 -1.84
CA GLU A 77 -10.37 3.15 -2.90
C GLU A 77 -9.26 4.07 -2.39
N TRP A 78 -8.18 4.19 -3.16
CA TRP A 78 -6.96 4.88 -2.78
C TRP A 78 -6.65 6.04 -3.70
N HIS A 79 -6.05 7.07 -3.10
CA HIS A 79 -5.28 8.09 -3.79
C HIS A 79 -3.91 8.18 -3.13
N TRP A 80 -2.86 7.91 -3.90
CA TRP A 80 -1.47 8.12 -3.50
C TRP A 80 -0.87 9.27 -4.31
N SER A 81 -0.16 10.15 -3.63
CA SER A 81 0.47 11.33 -4.21
C SER A 81 1.87 11.56 -3.65
N GLY A 82 2.63 12.43 -4.32
CA GLY A 82 3.93 12.90 -3.88
C GLY A 82 4.75 13.42 -5.07
N THR A 83 6.04 13.56 -4.84
CA THR A 83 7.03 14.07 -5.79
C THR A 83 8.18 13.07 -5.88
N ARG A 84 8.42 12.56 -7.08
CA ARG A 84 9.57 11.68 -7.33
C ARG A 84 10.87 12.46 -7.17
N ARG A 85 11.98 11.75 -6.93
CA ARG A 85 13.31 12.38 -6.82
C ARG A 85 13.76 13.19 -8.05
N ASP A 86 13.23 12.88 -9.22
CA ASP A 86 13.48 13.64 -10.46
C ASP A 86 12.62 14.91 -10.57
N GLY A 87 11.84 15.24 -9.54
CA GLY A 87 10.94 16.38 -9.48
C GLY A 87 9.59 16.18 -10.17
N GLN A 88 9.35 15.02 -10.79
CA GLN A 88 8.07 14.74 -11.45
C GLN A 88 6.99 14.39 -10.43
N PRO A 89 5.73 14.82 -10.64
CA PRO A 89 4.64 14.46 -9.76
C PRO A 89 4.38 12.94 -9.83
N PHE A 90 4.14 12.34 -8.66
CA PHE A 90 3.60 11.00 -8.54
C PHE A 90 2.13 11.09 -8.18
N GLU A 91 1.28 10.47 -8.99
CA GLU A 91 -0.16 10.41 -8.77
C GLU A 91 -0.65 9.01 -9.15
N MET A 92 -1.28 8.32 -8.21
CA MET A 92 -1.88 7.01 -8.44
C MET A 92 -3.23 6.93 -7.74
N ARG A 93 -4.22 6.40 -8.47
CA ARG A 93 -5.56 6.12 -7.94
C ARG A 93 -5.97 4.73 -8.34
N GLY A 94 -6.72 4.07 -7.48
CA GLY A 94 -7.18 2.72 -7.76
C GLY A 94 -7.90 2.08 -6.59
N VAL A 95 -8.29 0.84 -6.79
CA VAL A 95 -8.95 0.02 -5.77
C VAL A 95 -8.02 -1.12 -5.39
N THR A 96 -7.87 -1.37 -4.10
CA THR A 96 -7.18 -2.54 -3.55
C THR A 96 -8.15 -3.35 -2.70
N LEU A 97 -8.09 -4.67 -2.85
CA LEU A 97 -8.84 -5.62 -2.03
C LEU A 97 -7.82 -6.28 -1.10
N PHE A 98 -8.10 -6.23 0.20
CA PHE A 98 -7.30 -6.89 1.22
C PHE A 98 -8.13 -7.97 1.88
N GLU A 99 -7.63 -9.21 1.89
CA GLU A 99 -8.08 -10.24 2.82
C GLU A 99 -7.40 -9.96 4.17
N ILE A 100 -8.18 -9.78 5.24
CA ILE A 100 -7.72 -9.36 6.57
C ILE A 100 -8.07 -10.43 7.62
#